data_AF-D3BGP1-F1
#
_entry.id   AF-D3BGP1-F1
#
_cell.length_a   1.000
_cell.length_b   1.000
_cell.length_c   1.000
_cell.angle_alpha   90.00
_cell.angle_beta   90.00
_cell.angle_gamma   90.00
#
_symmetry.space_group_name_H-M   'P 1'
#
loop_
_entity.id
_entity.type
_entity.pdbx_description
1 polymer ?
#
loop_
_entity_poly.entity_id
_entity_poly.type
_entity_poly.pdbx_seq_one_letter_code
_entity_poly.pdbx_strand_id
1 'polypeptide(L)'
;MELGFSDDETVLSYYRSVQERKTNRYKSLLGDHVSDELKKTFFDVIVITAIDELQKQHYERMIAEKRQSHLIPSFVEYFVIADPIGEKIGCGGSTLYVLSELQRLLTVDDHRLSKSKILLLHAGGYSKRLPNHSTSGKIFASLPFSLAPNGVALTMLEMKIIILIDFPVSMNPDVGTGHGIFILENNECYTPNRSNQCVRYLHKPTKQKMQLENAIMPDQQVLLDSCYFFDHATTEIFLRYYRENSPIQCEIDAYSDFLQPLGSNSKPDYFENKNNVSIYKPMISVEREKLFNLLKNCNLSALPLNPSCFIHIGTCHEYIEHFTVNFPKIGAKRIIYSHQNGERKDDISLATNSCLIHCLMNKGQYKIEESTVIEYCLFNNINISIGKRCILADLDLDSFRQDKKSEGVDNIVIPSNTFIQTLSLTGNRYVTIIFGVDDSLKATSNPTIFGQPMTKLLCQEKRLTEQQIWTDEESRKSPSLWTAAIYPVCSYPLQSFLTSYRLLLQPNNDFDYTKLNSNKLYSLESCLSEKDLQSQATHRINLTNSIAKLI
;
A
#
# COMPACT_ATOMS: atom_id res chain seq x y z
N MET A 1 12.27 3.27 -17.72
CA MET A 1 12.41 2.76 -16.36
C MET A 1 11.75 1.42 -16.42
N GLU A 2 12.57 0.39 -16.54
CA GLU A 2 12.08 -0.98 -16.42
C GLU A 2 11.72 -1.18 -14.95
N LEU A 3 10.56 -1.76 -14.69
CA LEU A 3 10.11 -2.10 -13.35
C LEU A 3 10.53 -3.54 -13.05
N GLY A 4 10.77 -3.84 -11.78
CA GLY A 4 11.13 -5.19 -11.36
C GLY A 4 12.62 -5.52 -11.49
N PHE A 5 12.93 -6.82 -11.55
CA PHE A 5 14.29 -7.32 -11.44
C PHE A 5 14.88 -7.72 -12.80
N SER A 6 16.17 -7.43 -12.97
CA SER A 6 17.01 -7.94 -14.06
C SER A 6 16.86 -9.46 -14.24
N ASP A 7 16.94 -9.94 -15.47
CA ASP A 7 17.00 -11.37 -15.80
C ASP A 7 18.43 -11.94 -15.74
N ASP A 8 19.42 -11.13 -15.35
CA ASP A 8 20.75 -11.62 -14.97
C ASP A 8 20.67 -12.45 -13.68
N GLU A 9 20.81 -13.78 -13.83
CA GLU A 9 20.75 -14.75 -12.74
C GLU A 9 21.85 -14.52 -11.67
N THR A 10 22.95 -13.86 -12.00
CA THR A 10 23.98 -13.43 -11.02
C THR A 10 23.42 -12.36 -10.08
N VAL A 11 22.70 -11.40 -10.65
CA VAL A 11 22.05 -10.31 -9.91
C VAL A 11 20.85 -10.83 -9.12
N LEU A 12 20.06 -11.74 -9.70
CA LEU A 12 18.96 -12.40 -8.99
C LEU A 12 19.46 -13.28 -7.83
N SER A 13 20.54 -14.04 -8.03
CA SER A 13 21.18 -14.83 -6.98
C SER A 13 21.64 -13.94 -5.80
N TYR A 14 22.23 -12.78 -6.10
CA TYR A 14 22.56 -11.78 -5.08
C TYR A 14 21.31 -11.26 -4.35
N TYR A 15 20.24 -10.88 -5.06
CA TYR A 15 19.01 -10.43 -4.43
C TYR A 15 18.37 -11.50 -3.53
N ARG A 16 18.36 -12.77 -3.96
CA ARG A 16 17.90 -13.90 -3.13
C ARG A 16 18.76 -14.05 -1.86
N SER A 17 20.08 -13.99 -2.00
CA SER A 17 21.02 -14.06 -0.88
C SER A 17 20.82 -12.93 0.13
N VAL A 18 20.64 -11.68 -0.33
CA VAL A 18 20.34 -10.53 0.54
C VAL A 18 18.98 -10.66 1.20
N GLN A 19 17.95 -11.09 0.46
CA GLN A 19 16.60 -11.30 1.00
C GLN A 19 16.61 -12.40 2.07
N GLU A 20 17.29 -13.52 1.82
CA GLU A 20 17.45 -14.61 2.77
C GLU A 20 18.21 -14.15 4.03
N ARG A 21 19.37 -13.49 3.87
CA ARG A 21 20.16 -12.96 5.00
C ARG A 21 19.32 -12.02 5.87
N LYS A 22 18.62 -11.06 5.26
CA LYS A 22 17.77 -10.09 5.99
C LYS A 22 16.58 -10.79 6.65
N THR A 23 15.96 -11.77 5.98
CA THR A 23 14.83 -12.54 6.51
C THR A 23 15.25 -13.45 7.68
N ASN A 24 16.42 -14.08 7.61
CA ASN A 24 16.95 -14.92 8.69
C ASN A 24 17.43 -14.06 9.88
N ARG A 25 18.04 -12.89 9.64
CA ARG A 25 18.32 -11.91 10.69
C ARG A 25 17.03 -11.42 11.37
N TYR A 26 15.97 -11.15 10.61
CA TYR A 26 14.67 -10.77 11.17
C TYR A 26 14.09 -11.89 12.05
N LYS A 27 14.16 -13.16 11.63
CA LYS A 27 13.74 -14.31 12.45
C LYS A 27 14.50 -14.41 13.78
N SER A 28 15.78 -14.05 13.84
CA SER A 28 16.54 -14.02 15.11
C SER A 28 16.15 -12.89 16.07
N LEU A 29 15.24 -11.99 15.66
CA LEU A 29 14.65 -10.93 16.49
C LEU A 29 13.21 -11.24 16.92
N LEU A 30 12.69 -12.44 16.62
CA LEU A 30 11.33 -12.88 16.98
C LEU A 30 11.31 -13.76 18.24
N GLY A 31 10.14 -13.87 18.86
CA GLY A 31 9.97 -14.53 20.15
C GLY A 31 10.54 -13.72 21.31
N ASP A 32 10.44 -14.27 22.53
CA ASP A 32 10.64 -13.50 23.76
C ASP A 32 12.03 -13.66 24.38
N HIS A 33 12.94 -14.35 23.69
CA HIS A 33 14.29 -14.71 24.18
C HIS A 33 15.40 -14.20 23.26
N VAL A 34 15.23 -12.99 22.72
CA VAL A 34 16.26 -12.28 21.94
C VAL A 34 17.37 -11.77 22.89
N SER A 35 18.64 -11.90 22.47
CA SER A 35 19.79 -11.43 23.27
C SER A 35 19.92 -9.90 23.27
N ASP A 36 20.47 -9.33 24.35
CA ASP A 36 20.62 -7.87 24.48
C ASP A 36 21.63 -7.28 23.49
N GLU A 37 22.55 -8.08 22.98
CA GLU A 37 23.41 -7.73 21.85
C GLU A 37 22.58 -7.52 20.57
N LEU A 38 21.73 -8.49 20.21
CA LEU A 38 20.85 -8.37 19.04
C LEU A 38 19.89 -7.18 19.16
N LYS A 39 19.29 -6.96 20.35
CA LYS A 39 18.41 -5.80 20.61
C LYS A 39 19.11 -4.47 20.32
N LYS A 40 20.36 -4.29 20.79
CA LYS A 40 21.15 -3.06 20.57
C LYS A 40 21.35 -2.79 19.07
N THR A 41 21.52 -3.83 18.25
CA THR A 41 21.71 -3.74 16.79
C THR A 41 20.44 -3.46 15.97
N PHE A 42 19.32 -3.07 16.60
CA PHE A 42 18.02 -2.92 15.96
C PHE A 42 17.35 -1.58 16.30
N PHE A 43 16.14 -1.33 15.76
CA PHE A 43 15.32 -0.18 16.15
C PHE A 43 14.79 -0.36 17.58
N ASP A 44 14.78 0.72 18.36
CA ASP A 44 14.23 0.72 19.72
C ASP A 44 12.73 1.06 19.71
N VAL A 45 12.30 1.84 18.71
CA VAL A 45 10.91 2.29 18.50
C VAL A 45 10.54 2.18 17.02
N ILE A 46 9.34 1.69 16.72
CA ILE A 46 8.73 1.70 15.38
C ILE A 46 7.42 2.48 15.44
N VAL A 47 7.25 3.48 14.58
CA VAL A 47 6.03 4.30 14.50
C VAL A 47 5.33 4.07 13.17
N ILE A 48 4.01 3.88 13.21
CA ILE A 48 3.16 3.81 12.02
C ILE A 48 2.19 4.99 12.02
N THR A 49 2.14 5.79 10.96
CA THR A 49 1.16 6.89 10.88
C THR A 49 -0.17 6.40 10.33
N ALA A 50 -1.26 6.90 10.87
CA ALA A 50 -2.64 6.67 10.42
C ALA A 50 -3.27 8.00 10.00
N ILE A 51 -4.26 7.96 9.11
CA ILE A 51 -4.95 9.18 8.64
C ILE A 51 -6.06 9.67 9.59
N ASP A 52 -6.54 8.80 10.48
CA ASP A 52 -7.58 9.07 11.47
C ASP A 52 -7.51 8.05 12.63
N GLU A 53 -8.27 8.32 13.69
CA GLU A 53 -8.33 7.46 14.89
C GLU A 53 -8.95 6.07 14.63
N LEU A 54 -9.80 5.90 13.61
CA LEU A 54 -10.39 4.59 13.28
C LEU A 54 -9.35 3.69 12.60
N GLN A 55 -8.53 4.26 11.71
CA GLN A 55 -7.39 3.58 11.12
C GLN A 55 -6.32 3.28 12.17
N LYS A 56 -6.08 4.20 13.12
CA LYS A 56 -5.18 3.96 14.26
C LYS A 56 -5.62 2.76 15.10
N GLN A 57 -6.88 2.74 15.56
CA GLN A 57 -7.45 1.62 16.31
C GLN A 57 -7.45 0.29 15.53
N HIS A 58 -7.50 0.33 14.19
CA HIS A 58 -7.29 -0.87 13.37
C HIS A 58 -5.82 -1.30 13.37
N TYR A 59 -4.89 -0.38 13.12
CA TYR A 59 -3.44 -0.65 13.07
C TYR A 59 -2.89 -1.14 14.43
N GLU A 60 -3.34 -0.58 15.55
CA GLU A 60 -2.96 -1.00 16.90
C GLU A 60 -3.33 -2.47 17.16
N ARG A 61 -4.52 -2.90 16.71
CA ARG A 61 -4.95 -4.30 16.78
C ARG A 61 -4.11 -5.21 15.89
N MET A 62 -3.84 -4.81 14.64
CA MET A 62 -2.97 -5.57 13.73
C MET A 62 -1.54 -5.75 14.31
N ILE A 63 -1.01 -4.76 15.04
CA ILE A 63 0.27 -4.85 15.75
C ILE A 63 0.15 -5.82 16.95
N ALA A 64 -0.89 -5.70 17.77
CA ALA A 64 -1.11 -6.57 18.93
C ALA A 64 -1.23 -8.05 18.52
N GLU A 65 -2.03 -8.35 17.49
CA GLU A 65 -2.20 -9.69 16.91
C GLU A 65 -0.86 -10.25 16.38
N LYS A 66 -0.07 -9.43 15.67
CA LYS A 66 1.26 -9.81 15.18
C LYS A 66 2.26 -10.05 16.30
N ARG A 67 2.25 -9.24 17.36
CA ARG A 67 3.11 -9.42 18.54
C ARG A 67 2.73 -10.70 19.29
N GLN A 68 1.43 -10.94 19.52
CA GLN A 68 0.92 -12.18 20.13
C GLN A 68 1.26 -13.43 19.29
N SER A 69 1.31 -13.29 17.97
CA SER A 69 1.70 -14.35 17.03
C SER A 69 3.22 -14.48 16.82
N HIS A 70 4.02 -13.70 17.57
CA HIS A 70 5.48 -13.56 17.42
C HIS A 70 5.97 -13.28 15.98
N LEU A 71 5.16 -12.61 15.14
CA LEU A 71 5.49 -12.23 13.76
C LEU A 71 6.30 -10.93 13.67
N ILE A 72 6.31 -10.14 14.75
CA ILE A 72 7.11 -8.91 14.90
C ILE A 72 7.92 -8.96 16.21
N PRO A 73 9.13 -8.36 16.26
CA PRO A 73 9.96 -8.34 17.47
C PRO A 73 9.21 -7.80 18.70
N SER A 74 9.11 -8.60 19.76
CA SER A 74 8.30 -8.28 20.94
C SER A 74 8.94 -7.21 21.84
N PHE A 75 10.28 -7.14 21.88
CA PHE A 75 11.07 -6.20 22.68
C PHE A 75 11.05 -4.73 22.19
N VAL A 76 10.53 -4.48 20.98
CA VAL A 76 10.46 -3.13 20.39
C VAL A 76 9.17 -2.45 20.80
N GLU A 77 9.22 -1.14 21.06
CA GLU A 77 8.03 -0.34 21.31
C GLU A 77 7.40 0.12 19.99
N TYR A 78 6.10 -0.10 19.84
CA TYR A 78 5.36 0.27 18.63
C TYR A 78 4.33 1.33 18.99
N PHE A 79 4.35 2.46 18.28
CA PHE A 79 3.31 3.49 18.37
C PHE A 79 2.54 3.58 17.07
N VAL A 80 1.24 3.81 17.17
CA VAL A 80 0.42 4.27 16.05
C VAL A 80 -0.05 5.67 16.37
N ILE A 81 0.21 6.60 15.45
CA ILE A 81 -0.12 8.02 15.62
C ILE A 81 -1.03 8.41 14.47
N ALA A 82 -2.25 8.81 14.77
CA ALA A 82 -3.17 9.38 13.80
C ALA A 82 -2.78 10.83 13.52
N ASP A 83 -2.87 11.27 12.27
CA ASP A 83 -2.82 12.70 11.94
C ASP A 83 -3.94 13.44 12.72
N PRO A 84 -3.68 14.66 13.22
CA PRO A 84 -4.61 15.39 14.07
C PRO A 84 -5.89 15.81 13.32
N ILE A 85 -7.00 15.93 14.06
CA ILE A 85 -8.28 16.38 13.50
C ILE A 85 -8.13 17.81 12.94
N GLY A 86 -8.34 17.97 11.64
CA GLY A 86 -8.18 19.24 10.95
C GLY A 86 -7.95 19.04 9.46
N GLU A 87 -6.99 19.78 8.91
CA GLU A 87 -6.61 19.67 7.50
C GLU A 87 -5.57 18.57 7.25
N LYS A 88 -5.42 18.15 5.99
CA LYS A 88 -4.41 17.16 5.61
C LYS A 88 -3.00 17.77 5.69
N ILE A 89 -2.24 17.41 6.71
CA ILE A 89 -0.90 17.96 6.98
C ILE A 89 0.24 17.35 6.14
N GLY A 90 -0.02 16.27 5.41
CA GLY A 90 0.97 15.61 4.53
C GLY A 90 2.01 14.78 5.29
N CYS A 91 2.89 14.08 4.58
CA CYS A 91 3.90 13.23 5.22
C CYS A 91 4.94 14.05 6.01
N GLY A 92 5.25 15.28 5.59
CA GLY A 92 6.11 16.19 6.35
C GLY A 92 5.44 16.66 7.63
N GLY A 93 4.21 17.16 7.55
CA GLY A 93 3.43 17.54 8.73
C GLY A 93 3.24 16.39 9.71
N SER A 94 2.96 15.19 9.18
CA SER A 94 2.84 13.95 9.95
C SER A 94 4.14 13.61 10.67
N THR A 95 5.32 13.75 10.04
CA THR A 95 6.63 13.62 10.73
C THR A 95 6.80 14.64 11.86
N LEU A 96 6.50 15.92 11.62
CA LEU A 96 6.61 16.97 12.65
C LEU A 96 5.71 16.67 13.86
N TYR A 97 4.47 16.23 13.60
CA TYR A 97 3.52 15.86 14.64
C TYR A 97 3.96 14.60 15.41
N VAL A 98 4.41 13.57 14.69
CA VAL A 98 4.96 12.34 15.29
C VAL A 98 6.13 12.64 16.22
N LEU A 99 7.05 13.53 15.84
CA LEU A 99 8.16 13.90 16.71
C LEU A 99 7.68 14.58 18.00
N SER A 100 6.69 15.47 17.92
CA SER A 100 6.09 16.13 19.09
C SER A 100 5.38 15.12 20.01
N GLU A 101 4.65 14.15 19.44
CA GLU A 101 4.00 13.11 20.22
C GLU A 101 4.99 12.09 20.79
N LEU A 102 6.06 11.73 20.07
CA LEU A 102 7.15 10.92 20.60
C LEU A 102 7.88 11.62 21.75
N GLN A 103 8.11 12.94 21.67
CA GLN A 103 8.64 13.71 22.80
C GLN A 103 7.71 13.53 24.02
N ARG A 104 6.40 13.78 23.85
CA ARG A 104 5.40 13.62 24.92
C ARG A 104 5.30 12.19 25.47
N LEU A 105 5.42 11.16 24.63
CA LEU A 105 5.32 9.75 25.01
C LEU A 105 6.60 9.19 25.66
N LEU A 106 7.77 9.76 25.36
CA LEU A 106 9.07 9.27 25.83
C LEU A 106 9.67 10.06 27.00
N THR A 107 9.04 11.17 27.43
CA THR A 107 9.46 12.07 28.54
C THR A 107 9.67 11.45 29.93
N VAL A 108 9.46 10.13 30.12
CA VAL A 108 9.75 9.45 31.40
C VAL A 108 11.28 9.36 31.68
N ASP A 109 12.10 9.51 30.63
CA ASP A 109 13.53 9.87 30.69
C ASP A 109 13.73 11.03 29.71
N ASP A 110 14.13 12.21 30.21
CA ASP A 110 14.32 13.47 29.44
C ASP A 110 15.25 13.33 28.22
N HIS A 111 16.00 12.23 28.12
CA HIS A 111 16.92 11.96 27.04
C HIS A 111 16.61 10.62 26.32
N ARG A 112 15.41 10.05 26.47
CA ARG A 112 15.04 8.80 25.77
C ARG A 112 14.90 9.01 24.25
N LEU A 113 14.25 10.08 23.82
CA LEU A 113 14.05 10.40 22.40
C LEU A 113 15.39 10.57 21.68
N SER A 114 16.32 11.35 22.25
CA SER A 114 17.64 11.64 21.66
C SER A 114 18.60 10.43 21.58
N LYS A 115 18.28 9.34 22.29
CA LYS A 115 19.06 8.08 22.30
C LYS A 115 18.42 6.94 21.49
N SER A 116 17.21 7.14 20.93
CA SER A 116 16.42 6.06 20.33
C SER A 116 16.60 5.95 18.82
N LYS A 117 16.90 4.76 18.32
CA LYS A 117 16.83 4.40 16.89
C LYS A 117 15.36 4.20 16.50
N ILE A 118 14.76 5.23 15.89
CA ILE A 118 13.34 5.26 15.52
C ILE A 118 13.16 4.93 14.04
N LEU A 119 12.23 4.03 13.71
CA LEU A 119 11.75 3.81 12.35
C LEU A 119 10.34 4.39 12.17
N LEU A 120 10.20 5.43 11.35
CA LEU A 120 8.92 6.03 10.99
C LEU A 120 8.38 5.45 9.67
N LEU A 121 7.18 4.87 9.71
CA LEU A 121 6.48 4.27 8.58
C LEU A 121 5.19 5.06 8.27
N HIS A 122 5.25 5.93 7.26
CA HIS A 122 4.06 6.66 6.79
C HIS A 122 3.06 5.70 6.14
N ALA A 123 1.91 5.51 6.80
CA ALA A 123 0.85 4.59 6.33
C ALA A 123 -0.54 5.24 6.21
N GLY A 124 -0.71 6.50 6.63
CA GLY A 124 -1.93 7.30 6.55
C GLY A 124 -2.37 7.70 5.13
N GLY A 125 -2.52 6.72 4.23
CA GLY A 125 -2.83 6.95 2.82
C GLY A 125 -4.08 6.21 2.35
N TYR A 126 -5.10 6.95 1.89
CA TYR A 126 -6.34 6.44 1.28
C TYR A 126 -6.14 5.47 0.10
N SER A 127 -4.92 5.36 -0.45
CA SER A 127 -4.51 4.34 -1.42
C SER A 127 -5.38 4.21 -2.68
N LYS A 128 -6.04 5.30 -3.08
CA LYS A 128 -7.05 5.50 -4.17
C LYS A 128 -6.66 5.05 -5.61
N ARG A 129 -5.74 4.10 -5.79
CA ARG A 129 -5.34 3.41 -7.03
C ARG A 129 -5.19 1.88 -6.87
N LEU A 130 -5.36 1.35 -5.65
CA LEU A 130 -5.27 -0.09 -5.33
C LEU A 130 -6.27 -0.40 -4.20
N PRO A 131 -7.57 -0.58 -4.51
CA PRO A 131 -8.64 -0.62 -3.51
C PRO A 131 -8.51 -1.74 -2.46
N ASN A 132 -7.96 -2.90 -2.86
CA ASN A 132 -7.73 -4.05 -1.98
C ASN A 132 -6.77 -3.78 -0.80
N HIS A 133 -6.01 -2.69 -0.85
CA HIS A 133 -5.16 -2.22 0.25
C HIS A 133 -5.58 -0.84 0.78
N SER A 134 -6.74 -0.32 0.37
CA SER A 134 -7.32 0.96 0.81
C SER A 134 -8.22 0.80 2.04
N THR A 135 -8.68 -0.43 2.32
CA THR A 135 -9.42 -0.75 3.56
C THR A 135 -8.46 -0.98 4.72
N SER A 136 -7.74 -2.12 4.74
CA SER A 136 -6.78 -2.48 5.81
C SER A 136 -5.50 -1.65 5.81
N GLY A 137 -5.30 -0.80 4.79
CA GLY A 137 -4.09 0.01 4.62
C GLY A 137 -2.91 -0.77 4.04
N LYS A 138 -2.09 -0.09 3.23
CA LYS A 138 -0.95 -0.71 2.54
C LYS A 138 0.11 -1.30 3.46
N ILE A 139 0.24 -0.82 4.70
CA ILE A 139 1.21 -1.36 5.65
C ILE A 139 0.84 -2.77 6.16
N PHE A 140 -0.44 -3.15 6.10
CA PHE A 140 -0.94 -4.50 6.40
C PHE A 140 -1.38 -5.27 5.15
N ALA A 141 -1.01 -4.81 3.96
CA ALA A 141 -1.14 -5.57 2.72
C ALA A 141 -0.28 -6.83 2.77
N SER A 142 -0.84 -7.99 2.42
CA SER A 142 -0.10 -9.25 2.36
C SER A 142 0.79 -9.34 1.12
N LEU A 143 1.89 -10.07 1.24
CA LEU A 143 2.91 -10.26 0.21
C LEU A 143 3.20 -11.75 0.01
N PRO A 144 3.66 -12.17 -1.18
CA PRO A 144 3.91 -13.58 -1.49
C PRO A 144 5.22 -14.14 -0.88
N PHE A 145 5.52 -13.77 0.38
CA PHE A 145 6.65 -14.27 1.16
C PHE A 145 6.16 -14.81 2.52
N SER A 146 6.90 -15.75 3.12
CA SER A 146 6.55 -16.38 4.40
C SER A 146 7.78 -16.50 5.30
N LEU A 147 7.69 -16.12 6.58
CA LEU A 147 8.82 -16.31 7.53
C LEU A 147 9.07 -17.79 7.83
N ALA A 148 7.99 -18.53 8.09
CA ALA A 148 7.96 -19.92 8.57
C ALA A 148 8.59 -20.11 9.97
N PRO A 149 8.24 -21.18 10.74
CA PRO A 149 7.62 -22.44 10.31
C PRO A 149 6.18 -22.35 9.82
N ASN A 150 5.34 -21.51 10.44
CA ASN A 150 3.88 -21.48 10.25
C ASN A 150 3.36 -21.12 8.84
N GLY A 151 4.22 -20.78 7.88
CA GLY A 151 3.84 -20.55 6.48
C GLY A 151 2.94 -19.34 6.18
N VAL A 152 2.54 -18.56 7.19
CA VAL A 152 1.66 -17.38 7.05
C VAL A 152 2.30 -16.32 6.14
N ALA A 153 1.47 -15.61 5.36
CA ALA A 153 1.94 -14.54 4.49
C ALA A 153 2.49 -13.35 5.31
N LEU A 154 3.65 -12.85 4.91
CA LEU A 154 4.15 -11.57 5.40
C LEU A 154 3.23 -10.43 4.99
N THR A 155 3.23 -9.35 5.76
CA THR A 155 2.67 -8.07 5.33
C THR A 155 3.77 -7.06 5.00
N MET A 156 3.37 -5.94 4.40
CA MET A 156 4.28 -4.84 4.07
C MET A 156 5.03 -4.30 5.31
N LEU A 157 4.45 -4.41 6.51
CA LEU A 157 5.11 -4.05 7.78
C LEU A 157 6.39 -4.84 8.00
N GLU A 158 6.31 -6.17 8.08
CA GLU A 158 7.50 -7.00 8.25
C GLU A 158 8.46 -6.82 7.08
N MET A 159 7.96 -6.74 5.84
CA MET A 159 8.83 -6.54 4.67
C MET A 159 9.59 -5.20 4.73
N LYS A 160 8.95 -4.10 5.16
CA LYS A 160 9.65 -2.82 5.37
C LYS A 160 10.71 -2.94 6.45
N ILE A 161 10.43 -3.62 7.56
CA ILE A 161 11.40 -3.83 8.63
C ILE A 161 12.56 -4.73 8.17
N ILE A 162 12.29 -5.81 7.41
CA ILE A 162 13.28 -6.71 6.80
C ILE A 162 14.18 -5.94 5.83
N ILE A 163 13.60 -5.11 4.95
CA ILE A 163 14.37 -4.29 4.00
C ILE A 163 15.31 -3.33 4.74
N LEU A 164 14.84 -2.72 5.85
CA LEU A 164 15.56 -1.71 6.61
C LEU A 164 16.42 -2.26 7.78
N ILE A 165 16.46 -3.58 7.98
CA ILE A 165 17.06 -4.23 9.17
C ILE A 165 18.54 -3.91 9.43
N ASP A 166 19.30 -3.56 8.37
CA ASP A 166 20.72 -3.27 8.48
C ASP A 166 21.03 -1.81 8.84
N PHE A 167 20.09 -0.87 8.64
CA PHE A 167 20.31 0.55 8.92
C PHE A 167 20.76 0.83 10.37
N PRO A 168 20.16 0.25 11.43
CA PRO A 168 20.61 0.44 12.81
C PRO A 168 22.04 -0.02 13.13
N VAL A 169 22.74 -0.65 12.17
CA VAL A 169 24.15 -1.10 12.28
C VAL A 169 25.04 -0.38 11.26
N SER A 170 24.50 -0.03 10.09
CA SER A 170 25.23 0.64 9.01
C SER A 170 25.15 2.18 9.03
N MET A 171 24.26 2.77 9.84
CA MET A 171 24.21 4.20 10.08
C MET A 171 25.39 4.65 10.96
N ASN A 172 26.42 5.22 10.33
CA ASN A 172 27.26 6.23 10.99
C ASN A 172 26.40 7.51 11.19
N PRO A 173 26.46 8.21 12.34
CA PRO A 173 25.56 9.33 12.67
C PRO A 173 25.56 10.53 11.68
N ASP A 174 26.53 10.64 10.78
CA ASP A 174 26.77 11.84 9.96
C ASP A 174 26.10 11.84 8.55
N VAL A 175 24.98 11.13 8.34
CA VAL A 175 24.45 10.83 6.99
C VAL A 175 22.91 10.88 6.94
N GLY A 176 22.31 11.21 5.79
CA GLY A 176 20.94 10.78 5.48
C GLY A 176 20.20 11.48 4.35
N THR A 177 19.06 10.86 4.00
CA THR A 177 17.85 11.35 3.30
C THR A 177 17.52 10.74 1.92
N GLY A 178 16.35 11.12 1.38
CA GLY A 178 15.75 10.71 0.09
C GLY A 178 14.20 10.77 0.16
N HIS A 179 13.44 11.00 -0.91
CA HIS A 179 13.39 10.13 -2.08
C HIS A 179 13.11 10.98 -3.35
N GLY A 180 14.08 11.05 -4.26
CA GLY A 180 14.22 12.06 -5.32
C GLY A 180 15.69 12.11 -5.75
N ILE A 181 16.06 12.85 -6.80
CA ILE A 181 17.37 12.65 -7.43
C ILE A 181 18.44 13.51 -6.77
N PHE A 182 19.46 12.84 -6.25
CA PHE A 182 20.65 13.45 -5.68
C PHE A 182 21.64 13.87 -6.77
N ILE A 183 22.19 15.07 -6.62
CA ILE A 183 23.30 15.58 -7.42
C ILE A 183 24.54 15.52 -6.51
N LEU A 184 25.51 14.68 -6.89
CA LEU A 184 26.78 14.53 -6.16
C LEU A 184 27.66 15.77 -6.33
N GLU A 185 28.60 15.97 -5.40
CA GLU A 185 29.65 17.00 -5.54
C GLU A 185 30.63 16.67 -6.68
N ASN A 186 30.99 15.40 -6.83
CA ASN A 186 31.68 14.88 -8.02
C ASN A 186 31.15 13.48 -8.36
N ASN A 187 30.63 13.30 -9.58
CA ASN A 187 30.15 12.01 -10.09
C ASN A 187 31.28 10.98 -10.26
N GLU A 188 32.55 11.41 -10.42
CA GLU A 188 33.71 10.51 -10.50
C GLU A 188 34.12 9.94 -9.12
N CYS A 189 33.70 10.58 -8.03
CA CYS A 189 34.01 10.16 -6.65
C CYS A 189 32.91 9.25 -6.05
N TYR A 190 31.97 8.77 -6.88
CA TYR A 190 30.88 7.90 -6.45
C TYR A 190 31.38 6.58 -5.83
N THR A 191 30.91 6.26 -4.62
CA THR A 191 31.21 5.01 -3.92
C THR A 191 29.94 4.25 -3.53
N PRO A 192 29.69 3.05 -4.10
CA PRO A 192 28.52 2.25 -3.75
C PRO A 192 28.61 1.72 -2.31
N ASN A 193 27.46 1.58 -1.64
CA ASN A 193 27.35 1.13 -0.24
C ASN A 193 28.13 1.99 0.78
N ARG A 194 28.33 3.28 0.49
CA ARG A 194 28.97 4.27 1.38
C ARG A 194 28.23 5.60 1.32
N SER A 195 28.51 6.51 2.26
CA SER A 195 27.98 7.88 2.20
C SER A 195 28.64 8.65 1.05
N ASN A 196 27.84 9.33 0.25
CA ASN A 196 28.29 10.20 -0.84
C ASN A 196 27.74 11.62 -0.61
N GLN A 197 28.63 12.63 -0.62
CA GLN A 197 28.22 14.02 -0.42
C GLN A 197 27.47 14.58 -1.63
N CYS A 198 26.39 15.30 -1.36
CA CYS A 198 25.44 15.77 -2.35
C CYS A 198 25.27 17.29 -2.25
N VAL A 199 25.36 17.98 -3.38
CA VAL A 199 25.21 19.45 -3.42
C VAL A 199 23.74 19.87 -3.48
N ARG A 200 22.84 19.00 -3.97
CA ARG A 200 21.41 19.29 -4.11
C ARG A 200 20.58 18.01 -4.26
N TYR A 201 19.30 18.08 -3.89
CA TYR A 201 18.27 17.08 -4.17
C TYR A 201 17.16 17.67 -5.07
N LEU A 202 16.61 16.86 -5.98
CA LEU A 202 15.51 17.24 -6.89
C LEU A 202 14.26 16.38 -6.65
N HIS A 203 13.13 17.01 -6.30
CA HIS A 203 11.88 16.28 -6.11
C HIS A 203 11.15 16.01 -7.44
N LYS A 204 10.90 14.73 -7.76
CA LYS A 204 10.16 14.25 -8.95
C LYS A 204 10.46 15.02 -10.27
N PRO A 205 11.73 15.24 -10.66
CA PRO A 205 12.07 16.05 -11.84
C PRO A 205 11.69 15.38 -13.17
N THR A 206 11.50 16.18 -14.23
CA THR A 206 11.42 15.67 -15.61
C THR A 206 12.79 15.23 -16.11
N LYS A 207 12.87 14.30 -17.07
CA LYS A 207 14.15 13.85 -17.67
C LYS A 207 15.01 15.03 -18.16
N GLN A 208 14.39 16.06 -18.73
CA GLN A 208 15.08 17.27 -19.18
C GLN A 208 15.71 18.04 -18.00
N LYS A 209 15.01 18.18 -16.85
CA LYS A 209 15.61 18.80 -15.64
C LYS A 209 16.72 17.92 -15.04
N MET A 210 16.64 16.59 -15.15
CA MET A 210 17.75 15.70 -14.74
C MET A 210 19.02 15.97 -15.56
N GLN A 211 18.88 16.11 -16.88
CA GLN A 211 19.99 16.40 -17.80
C GLN A 211 20.57 17.80 -17.56
N LEU A 212 19.72 18.83 -17.42
CA LEU A 212 20.15 20.22 -17.23
C LEU A 212 20.87 20.48 -15.90
N GLU A 213 20.59 19.68 -14.87
CA GLU A 213 21.18 19.84 -13.53
C GLU A 213 22.23 18.76 -13.22
N ASN A 214 22.77 18.09 -14.26
CA ASN A 214 23.82 17.04 -14.18
C ASN A 214 23.49 15.87 -13.22
N ALA A 215 22.20 15.56 -13.04
CA ALA A 215 21.71 14.58 -12.09
C ALA A 215 21.77 13.12 -12.59
N ILE A 216 22.35 12.90 -13.78
CA ILE A 216 22.55 11.58 -14.41
C ILE A 216 24.03 11.23 -14.32
N MET A 217 24.34 10.05 -13.82
CA MET A 217 25.71 9.52 -13.66
C MET A 217 26.27 9.03 -15.00
N PRO A 218 27.60 8.85 -15.15
CA PRO A 218 28.24 8.47 -16.42
C PRO A 218 27.69 7.17 -17.03
N ASP A 219 27.25 6.23 -16.20
CA ASP A 219 26.63 4.95 -16.55
C ASP A 219 25.14 5.05 -16.94
N GLN A 220 24.62 6.28 -17.12
CA GLN A 220 23.22 6.61 -17.39
C GLN A 220 22.24 6.30 -16.23
N GLN A 221 22.74 5.97 -15.03
CA GLN A 221 21.91 5.80 -13.85
C GLN A 221 21.63 7.15 -13.15
N VAL A 222 20.70 7.13 -12.20
CA VAL A 222 20.30 8.28 -11.37
C VAL A 222 20.20 7.81 -9.92
N LEU A 223 20.69 8.61 -8.96
CA LEU A 223 20.60 8.23 -7.55
C LEU A 223 19.17 8.39 -7.04
N LEU A 224 18.55 7.23 -6.75
CA LEU A 224 17.17 7.08 -6.34
C LEU A 224 17.03 6.39 -4.98
N ASP A 225 15.87 6.64 -4.39
CA ASP A 225 15.37 6.30 -3.04
C ASP A 225 13.74 5.98 -2.71
N SER A 226 14.12 5.18 -1.60
CA SER A 226 13.48 4.23 -0.63
C SER A 226 13.05 4.81 0.74
N CYS A 227 13.87 5.64 1.40
CA CYS A 227 13.62 6.23 2.72
C CYS A 227 14.59 7.38 3.10
N TYR A 228 14.09 8.43 3.75
CA TYR A 228 14.95 9.39 4.47
C TYR A 228 15.20 9.01 5.93
N PHE A 229 16.29 9.52 6.48
CA PHE A 229 16.65 9.49 7.88
C PHE A 229 17.40 10.79 8.24
N PHE A 230 17.38 11.16 9.51
CA PHE A 230 17.94 12.40 10.05
C PHE A 230 18.35 12.21 11.52
N ASP A 231 19.17 13.11 12.04
CA ASP A 231 19.81 13.00 13.35
C ASP A 231 19.02 13.70 14.48
N HIS A 232 19.59 13.72 15.69
CA HIS A 232 18.98 14.41 16.84
C HIS A 232 18.98 15.94 16.69
N ALA A 233 20.02 16.56 16.10
CA ALA A 233 20.02 18.01 15.87
C ALA A 233 18.92 18.43 14.89
N THR A 234 18.73 17.66 13.80
CA THR A 234 17.61 17.85 12.87
C THR A 234 16.25 17.58 13.55
N THR A 235 16.19 16.61 14.48
CA THR A 235 15.00 16.36 15.30
C THR A 235 14.62 17.58 16.15
N GLU A 236 15.58 18.24 16.81
CA GLU A 236 15.31 19.47 17.57
C GLU A 236 14.92 20.66 16.69
N ILE A 237 15.48 20.77 15.48
CA ILE A 237 15.05 21.76 14.48
C ILE A 237 13.57 21.57 14.13
N PHE A 238 13.14 20.33 13.88
CA PHE A 238 11.74 19.99 13.62
C PHE A 238 10.82 20.19 14.84
N LEU A 239 11.25 19.82 16.05
CA LEU A 239 10.50 20.03 17.29
C LEU A 239 10.35 21.51 17.63
N ARG A 240 11.35 22.35 17.34
CA ARG A 240 11.22 23.82 17.46
C ARG A 240 10.21 24.35 16.44
N TYR A 241 10.36 24.01 15.16
CA TYR A 241 9.44 24.44 14.11
C TYR A 241 7.99 24.06 14.42
N TYR A 242 7.74 22.83 14.87
CA TYR A 242 6.39 22.38 15.24
C TYR A 242 5.83 23.19 16.43
N ARG A 243 6.61 23.42 17.49
CA ARG A 243 6.18 24.26 18.63
C ARG A 243 5.85 25.70 18.22
N GLU A 244 6.56 26.25 17.24
CA GLU A 244 6.37 27.62 16.73
C GLU A 244 5.23 27.76 15.71
N ASN A 245 4.80 26.66 15.06
CA ASN A 245 3.86 26.68 13.93
C ASN A 245 2.69 25.67 14.07
N SER A 246 2.45 25.14 15.28
CA SER A 246 1.33 24.22 15.55
C SER A 246 0.02 24.98 15.86
N PRO A 247 -1.14 24.50 15.40
CA PRO A 247 -1.35 23.33 14.55
C PRO A 247 -0.93 23.59 13.09
N ILE A 248 -0.33 22.60 12.43
CA ILE A 248 0.04 22.68 11.01
C ILE A 248 -1.23 22.84 10.16
N GLN A 249 -1.30 23.90 9.35
CA GLN A 249 -2.53 24.30 8.64
C GLN A 249 -2.55 23.96 7.14
N CYS A 250 -1.54 23.25 6.62
CA CYS A 250 -1.49 22.87 5.21
C CYS A 250 -0.68 21.59 4.95
N GLU A 251 -0.78 21.06 3.74
CA GLU A 251 -0.03 19.87 3.33
C GLU A 251 1.46 20.18 3.12
N ILE A 252 2.32 19.58 3.95
CA ILE A 252 3.79 19.59 3.81
C ILE A 252 4.21 18.20 3.32
N ASP A 253 4.93 18.13 2.20
CA ASP A 253 5.50 16.89 1.68
C ASP A 253 6.97 16.80 2.09
N ALA A 254 7.31 15.86 2.98
CA ALA A 254 8.67 15.73 3.56
C ALA A 254 9.77 15.71 2.49
N TYR A 255 9.50 15.04 1.38
CA TYR A 255 10.43 14.91 0.27
C TYR A 255 10.66 16.23 -0.46
N SER A 256 9.60 16.93 -0.85
CA SER A 256 9.67 18.26 -1.44
C SER A 256 10.25 19.31 -0.48
N ASP A 257 9.80 19.30 0.76
CA ASP A 257 9.82 20.48 1.63
C ASP A 257 10.85 20.39 2.76
N PHE A 258 11.36 19.17 3.07
CA PHE A 258 12.55 19.01 3.93
C PHE A 258 13.84 18.80 3.14
N LEU A 259 13.80 18.20 1.93
CA LEU A 259 15.02 17.76 1.24
C LEU A 259 15.53 18.69 0.13
N GLN A 260 14.66 19.41 -0.59
CA GLN A 260 15.09 20.44 -1.54
C GLN A 260 15.80 21.65 -0.90
N PRO A 261 15.58 21.98 0.39
CA PRO A 261 16.45 22.89 1.14
C PRO A 261 17.89 22.39 1.34
N LEU A 262 18.15 21.09 1.37
CA LEU A 262 19.44 20.55 1.83
C LEU A 262 20.53 20.63 0.75
N GLY A 263 21.78 20.74 1.21
CA GLY A 263 22.97 20.77 0.36
C GLY A 263 23.37 22.18 -0.10
N SER A 264 24.65 22.33 -0.45
CA SER A 264 25.31 23.62 -0.73
C SER A 264 24.81 24.38 -1.97
N ASN A 265 24.01 23.75 -2.82
CA ASN A 265 23.42 24.30 -4.04
C ASN A 265 21.88 24.14 -4.03
N SER A 266 21.26 24.17 -2.85
CA SER A 266 19.81 24.23 -2.70
C SER A 266 19.24 25.53 -3.31
N LYS A 267 18.00 25.47 -3.83
CA LYS A 267 17.37 26.59 -4.53
C LYS A 267 15.89 26.73 -4.12
N PRO A 268 15.35 27.94 -3.99
CA PRO A 268 13.94 28.18 -3.66
C PRO A 268 13.00 28.01 -4.88
N ASP A 269 13.37 27.19 -5.87
CA ASP A 269 12.68 27.09 -7.17
C ASP A 269 11.42 26.20 -7.16
N TYR A 270 10.84 25.95 -5.98
CA TYR A 270 9.76 24.97 -5.79
C TYR A 270 8.57 25.43 -4.93
N PHE A 271 8.58 26.63 -4.34
CA PHE A 271 7.56 27.03 -3.35
C PHE A 271 6.12 26.99 -3.92
N GLU A 272 5.94 27.50 -5.15
CA GLU A 272 4.68 27.47 -5.91
C GLU A 272 4.34 26.10 -6.54
N ASN A 273 5.12 25.04 -6.30
CA ASN A 273 4.90 23.74 -6.95
C ASN A 273 3.63 23.04 -6.44
N LYS A 274 2.62 22.94 -7.31
CA LYS A 274 1.30 22.37 -7.01
C LYS A 274 1.26 20.83 -7.13
N ASN A 275 2.24 20.21 -7.78
CA ASN A 275 2.24 18.77 -8.08
C ASN A 275 2.56 17.88 -6.87
N ASN A 276 3.05 18.47 -5.78
CA ASN A 276 3.48 17.74 -4.58
C ASN A 276 2.42 17.70 -3.47
N VAL A 277 1.25 18.34 -3.68
CA VAL A 277 0.17 18.45 -2.69
C VAL A 277 -1.19 18.10 -3.29
N SER A 278 -2.14 17.71 -2.45
CA SER A 278 -3.47 17.23 -2.85
C SER A 278 -4.42 18.38 -3.22
N ILE A 279 -4.32 19.48 -2.48
CA ILE A 279 -5.06 20.74 -2.68
C ILE A 279 -4.06 21.87 -2.45
N TYR A 280 -3.84 22.72 -3.45
CA TYR A 280 -2.91 23.84 -3.31
C TYR A 280 -3.58 25.02 -2.57
N LYS A 281 -2.88 25.60 -1.59
CA LYS A 281 -3.27 26.80 -0.85
C LYS A 281 -2.11 27.79 -0.84
N PRO A 282 -2.33 29.12 -0.94
CA PRO A 282 -1.25 30.11 -0.96
C PRO A 282 -0.28 30.02 0.23
N MET A 283 -0.77 29.65 1.42
CA MET A 283 0.04 29.43 2.62
C MET A 283 1.13 28.35 2.44
N ILE A 284 0.97 27.38 1.53
CA ILE A 284 1.97 26.33 1.28
C ILE A 284 3.29 26.94 0.78
N SER A 285 3.22 28.02 0.00
CA SER A 285 4.41 28.75 -0.46
C SER A 285 5.17 29.37 0.72
N VAL A 286 4.44 29.94 1.68
CA VAL A 286 4.99 30.57 2.89
C VAL A 286 5.59 29.54 3.84
N GLU A 287 4.92 28.42 4.11
CA GLU A 287 5.47 27.36 4.97
C GLU A 287 6.70 26.70 4.35
N ARG A 288 6.75 26.55 3.01
CA ARG A 288 7.95 26.11 2.29
C ARG A 288 9.10 27.11 2.41
N GLU A 289 8.83 28.41 2.35
CA GLU A 289 9.86 29.43 2.57
C GLU A 289 10.42 29.38 3.99
N LYS A 290 9.57 29.17 5.02
CA LYS A 290 10.03 28.95 6.41
C LYS A 290 10.94 27.71 6.50
N LEU A 291 10.47 26.55 6.02
CA LEU A 291 11.21 25.29 6.07
C LEU A 291 12.53 25.38 5.29
N PHE A 292 12.53 26.03 4.12
CA PHE A 292 13.75 26.29 3.35
C PHE A 292 14.74 27.15 4.14
N ASN A 293 14.30 28.27 4.70
CA ASN A 293 15.19 29.14 5.48
C ASN A 293 15.72 28.48 6.76
N LEU A 294 14.97 27.54 7.34
CA LEU A 294 15.35 26.74 8.51
C LEU A 294 16.39 25.65 8.18
N LEU A 295 16.26 25.00 7.02
CA LEU A 295 17.02 23.78 6.66
C LEU A 295 18.17 24.01 5.66
N LYS A 296 18.24 25.17 4.99
CA LYS A 296 19.22 25.46 3.91
C LYS A 296 20.71 25.37 4.26
N ASN A 297 21.04 25.28 5.56
CA ASN A 297 22.42 25.13 6.05
C ASN A 297 22.74 23.69 6.49
N CYS A 298 21.79 22.75 6.35
CA CYS A 298 21.97 21.35 6.71
C CYS A 298 22.60 20.56 5.54
N ASN A 299 23.52 19.66 5.89
CA ASN A 299 24.22 18.80 4.93
C ASN A 299 23.26 17.82 4.24
N LEU A 300 23.65 17.34 3.06
CA LEU A 300 22.91 16.36 2.27
C LEU A 300 23.86 15.23 1.85
N SER A 301 23.51 13.99 2.17
CA SER A 301 24.36 12.83 1.83
C SER A 301 23.54 11.59 1.51
N ALA A 302 23.82 10.95 0.38
CA ALA A 302 23.13 9.76 -0.09
C ALA A 302 23.87 8.47 0.30
N LEU A 303 23.14 7.44 0.70
CA LEU A 303 23.65 6.08 0.96
C LEU A 303 23.10 5.09 -0.10
N PRO A 304 23.71 5.00 -1.29
CA PRO A 304 23.31 4.05 -2.33
C PRO A 304 23.52 2.60 -1.90
N LEU A 305 22.42 1.87 -1.67
CA LEU A 305 22.45 0.43 -1.39
C LEU A 305 22.51 -0.34 -2.71
N ASN A 306 23.61 -1.05 -2.98
CA ASN A 306 23.90 -1.62 -4.30
C ASN A 306 24.38 -3.09 -4.26
N PRO A 307 23.90 -3.94 -5.19
CA PRO A 307 22.79 -3.68 -6.12
C PRO A 307 21.45 -3.58 -5.36
N SER A 308 20.54 -2.76 -5.88
CA SER A 308 19.15 -2.66 -5.42
C SER A 308 18.19 -2.71 -6.61
N CYS A 309 16.92 -2.98 -6.34
CA CYS A 309 15.82 -2.95 -7.29
C CYS A 309 14.75 -2.02 -6.74
N PHE A 310 14.22 -1.13 -7.58
CA PHE A 310 13.10 -0.26 -7.21
C PHE A 310 11.77 -0.99 -7.41
N ILE A 311 10.93 -1.00 -6.36
CA ILE A 311 9.69 -1.75 -6.31
C ILE A 311 8.58 -0.82 -5.81
N HIS A 312 7.56 -0.59 -6.64
CA HIS A 312 6.47 0.34 -6.34
C HIS A 312 5.11 -0.30 -6.64
N ILE A 313 4.42 -0.70 -5.56
CA ILE A 313 3.06 -1.26 -5.64
C ILE A 313 2.07 -0.10 -5.54
N GLY A 314 1.88 0.62 -6.64
CA GLY A 314 1.09 1.84 -6.73
C GLY A 314 -0.27 1.70 -7.41
N THR A 315 -0.47 0.64 -8.20
CA THR A 315 -1.57 0.40 -9.14
C THR A 315 -1.85 -1.11 -9.27
N CYS A 316 -2.98 -1.47 -9.89
CA CYS A 316 -3.34 -2.87 -10.18
C CYS A 316 -2.35 -3.56 -11.13
N HIS A 317 -1.79 -2.83 -12.11
CA HIS A 317 -0.78 -3.37 -13.04
C HIS A 317 0.50 -3.78 -12.30
N GLU A 318 1.09 -2.85 -11.53
CA GLU A 318 2.31 -3.10 -10.74
C GLU A 318 2.08 -4.21 -9.68
N TYR A 319 0.90 -4.27 -9.07
CA TYR A 319 0.55 -5.34 -8.13
C TYR A 319 0.55 -6.72 -8.80
N ILE A 320 -0.11 -6.88 -9.95
CA ILE A 320 -0.09 -8.13 -10.74
C ILE A 320 1.34 -8.50 -11.14
N GLU A 321 2.07 -7.56 -11.73
CA GLU A 321 3.42 -7.79 -12.26
C GLU A 321 4.40 -8.18 -11.14
N HIS A 322 4.34 -7.48 -10.00
CA HIS A 322 5.18 -7.82 -8.86
C HIS A 322 4.82 -9.18 -8.25
N PHE A 323 3.54 -9.51 -8.10
CA PHE A 323 3.14 -10.77 -7.43
C PHE A 323 3.28 -12.00 -8.33
N THR A 324 3.16 -11.85 -9.66
CA THR A 324 3.13 -13.00 -10.59
C THR A 324 4.40 -13.17 -11.43
N VAL A 325 5.21 -12.12 -11.62
CA VAL A 325 6.45 -12.17 -12.41
C VAL A 325 7.67 -11.84 -11.56
N ASN A 326 7.73 -10.65 -10.94
CA ASN A 326 8.98 -10.16 -10.34
C ASN A 326 9.33 -10.80 -8.99
N PHE A 327 8.42 -10.81 -8.00
CA PHE A 327 8.72 -11.39 -6.68
C PHE A 327 9.09 -12.89 -6.74
N PRO A 328 8.51 -13.74 -7.61
CA PRO A 328 8.98 -15.11 -7.81
C PRO A 328 10.48 -15.20 -8.17
N LYS A 329 11.03 -14.25 -8.94
CA LYS A 329 12.49 -14.21 -9.26
C LYS A 329 13.37 -14.12 -8.02
N ILE A 330 12.87 -13.59 -6.89
CA ILE A 330 13.58 -13.42 -5.62
C ILE A 330 13.05 -14.31 -4.48
N GLY A 331 12.40 -15.44 -4.80
CA GLY A 331 12.04 -16.47 -3.83
C GLY A 331 10.65 -16.33 -3.18
N ALA A 332 9.77 -15.49 -3.74
CA ALA A 332 8.36 -15.52 -3.39
C ALA A 332 7.69 -16.84 -3.82
N LYS A 333 6.69 -17.28 -3.06
CA LYS A 333 5.92 -18.49 -3.38
C LYS A 333 4.59 -18.11 -4.03
N ARG A 334 4.26 -18.78 -5.14
CA ARG A 334 3.00 -18.57 -5.87
C ARG A 334 1.73 -18.98 -5.09
N ILE A 335 1.85 -19.85 -4.09
CA ILE A 335 0.76 -20.28 -3.22
C ILE A 335 1.27 -20.14 -1.78
N ILE A 336 0.61 -19.30 -0.97
CA ILE A 336 0.94 -19.09 0.44
C ILE A 336 -0.32 -19.19 1.30
N TYR A 337 -0.17 -19.94 2.39
CA TYR A 337 -1.20 -20.16 3.41
C TYR A 337 -2.60 -20.38 2.81
N SER A 338 -2.66 -21.21 1.77
CA SER A 338 -3.85 -21.43 0.97
C SER A 338 -4.02 -22.93 0.73
N HIS A 339 -5.27 -23.40 0.74
CA HIS A 339 -5.61 -24.81 0.61
C HIS A 339 -6.51 -25.04 -0.60
N GLN A 340 -6.21 -26.08 -1.39
CA GLN A 340 -6.95 -26.47 -2.58
C GLN A 340 -7.42 -27.93 -2.47
N ASN A 341 -8.73 -28.15 -2.49
CA ASN A 341 -9.37 -29.46 -2.40
C ASN A 341 -10.43 -29.63 -3.48
N GLY A 342 -10.04 -30.26 -4.59
CA GLY A 342 -10.93 -30.71 -5.66
C GLY A 342 -11.32 -32.17 -5.45
N GLU A 343 -12.56 -32.54 -5.76
CA GLU A 343 -13.06 -33.91 -5.55
C GLU A 343 -12.50 -34.88 -6.62
N ARG A 344 -12.07 -34.35 -7.77
CA ARG A 344 -11.32 -35.05 -8.82
C ARG A 344 -10.04 -34.30 -9.14
N LYS A 345 -9.05 -35.03 -9.65
CA LYS A 345 -7.70 -34.54 -9.98
C LYS A 345 -7.69 -33.28 -10.86
N ASP A 346 -8.60 -33.21 -11.83
CA ASP A 346 -8.64 -32.15 -12.84
C ASP A 346 -9.66 -31.03 -12.51
N ASP A 347 -10.30 -31.09 -11.33
CA ASP A 347 -11.22 -30.02 -10.88
C ASP A 347 -10.46 -28.71 -10.58
N ILE A 348 -9.14 -28.73 -10.32
CA ILE A 348 -8.36 -27.53 -9.98
C ILE A 348 -7.20 -27.34 -10.97
N SER A 349 -7.25 -26.22 -11.70
CA SER A 349 -6.25 -25.85 -12.72
C SER A 349 -5.71 -24.45 -12.43
N LEU A 350 -4.43 -24.36 -12.05
CA LEU A 350 -3.75 -23.12 -11.66
C LEU A 350 -2.57 -22.82 -12.58
N ALA A 351 -2.62 -21.71 -13.32
CA ALA A 351 -1.51 -21.23 -14.15
C ALA A 351 -0.21 -21.09 -13.33
N THR A 352 0.93 -21.29 -13.98
CA THR A 352 2.26 -21.26 -13.33
C THR A 352 2.56 -19.91 -12.68
N ASN A 353 2.15 -18.81 -13.31
CA ASN A 353 2.22 -17.42 -12.84
C ASN A 353 0.86 -16.90 -12.29
N SER A 354 0.06 -17.75 -11.65
CA SER A 354 -1.02 -17.29 -10.77
C SER A 354 -0.51 -17.16 -9.33
N CYS A 355 -1.10 -16.29 -8.52
CA CYS A 355 -0.72 -16.07 -7.12
C CYS A 355 -1.93 -16.21 -6.17
N LEU A 356 -1.82 -17.08 -5.16
CA LEU A 356 -2.86 -17.34 -4.15
C LEU A 356 -2.32 -17.05 -2.75
N ILE A 357 -3.02 -16.21 -1.98
CA ILE A 357 -2.63 -15.76 -0.63
C ILE A 357 -3.82 -15.88 0.32
N HIS A 358 -3.72 -16.67 1.40
CA HIS A 358 -4.82 -16.86 2.37
C HIS A 358 -6.16 -17.30 1.75
N CYS A 359 -6.13 -18.18 0.73
CA CYS A 359 -7.31 -18.64 0.00
C CYS A 359 -7.71 -20.08 0.35
N LEU A 360 -9.01 -20.33 0.46
CA LEU A 360 -9.58 -21.68 0.63
C LEU A 360 -10.45 -22.02 -0.58
N MET A 361 -10.04 -23.02 -1.35
CA MET A 361 -10.77 -23.53 -2.52
C MET A 361 -11.18 -24.97 -2.24
N ASN A 362 -12.47 -25.22 -2.03
CA ASN A 362 -12.97 -26.50 -1.55
C ASN A 362 -14.19 -26.94 -2.37
N LYS A 363 -14.26 -28.23 -2.74
CA LYS A 363 -15.42 -28.86 -3.42
C LYS A 363 -15.95 -28.04 -4.61
N GLY A 364 -15.20 -27.96 -5.69
CA GLY A 364 -15.63 -27.20 -6.85
C GLY A 364 -14.60 -27.19 -7.96
N GLN A 365 -15.00 -26.79 -9.15
CA GLN A 365 -14.11 -26.68 -10.30
C GLN A 365 -13.55 -25.26 -10.41
N TYR A 366 -12.24 -25.13 -10.24
CA TYR A 366 -11.52 -23.86 -10.14
C TYR A 366 -10.46 -23.76 -11.24
N LYS A 367 -10.72 -22.94 -12.27
CA LYS A 367 -9.76 -22.65 -13.35
C LYS A 367 -9.23 -21.23 -13.21
N ILE A 368 -7.91 -21.09 -13.01
CA ILE A 368 -7.25 -19.81 -12.77
C ILE A 368 -6.14 -19.62 -13.81
N GLU A 369 -6.38 -18.65 -14.70
CA GLU A 369 -5.48 -18.27 -15.79
C GLU A 369 -4.27 -17.44 -15.34
N GLU A 370 -3.40 -17.12 -16.30
CA GLU A 370 -2.10 -16.46 -16.11
C GLU A 370 -2.18 -15.04 -15.55
N SER A 371 -1.15 -14.64 -14.80
CA SER A 371 -0.98 -13.29 -14.24
C SER A 371 -2.14 -12.84 -13.33
N THR A 372 -2.84 -13.78 -12.69
CA THR A 372 -3.97 -13.49 -11.79
C THR A 372 -3.56 -13.65 -10.33
N VAL A 373 -3.97 -12.70 -9.49
CA VAL A 373 -3.73 -12.67 -8.04
C VAL A 373 -5.06 -12.82 -7.30
N ILE A 374 -5.08 -13.70 -6.30
CA ILE A 374 -6.24 -13.97 -5.45
C ILE A 374 -5.79 -13.91 -3.98
N GLU A 375 -6.38 -13.01 -3.20
CA GLU A 375 -6.08 -12.87 -1.76
C GLU A 375 -7.35 -12.96 -0.89
N TYR A 376 -7.26 -13.64 0.25
CA TYR A 376 -8.34 -13.75 1.25
C TYR A 376 -9.71 -14.19 0.67
N CYS A 377 -9.72 -15.15 -0.26
CA CYS A 377 -10.94 -15.65 -0.88
C CYS A 377 -11.32 -17.06 -0.38
N LEU A 378 -12.59 -17.26 -0.07
CA LEU A 378 -13.24 -18.54 0.20
C LEU A 378 -14.14 -18.91 -0.98
N PHE A 379 -13.79 -19.97 -1.70
CA PHE A 379 -14.66 -20.60 -2.69
C PHE A 379 -15.04 -21.99 -2.19
N ASN A 380 -16.33 -22.25 -1.97
CA ASN A 380 -16.81 -23.50 -1.40
C ASN A 380 -18.12 -23.95 -2.05
N ASN A 381 -18.13 -25.16 -2.63
CA ASN A 381 -19.29 -25.74 -3.31
C ASN A 381 -19.80 -24.87 -4.48
N ILE A 382 -18.88 -24.44 -5.35
CA ILE A 382 -19.15 -23.58 -6.50
C ILE A 382 -18.08 -23.76 -7.59
N ASN A 383 -18.42 -23.58 -8.87
CA ASN A 383 -17.45 -23.63 -9.97
C ASN A 383 -17.09 -22.22 -10.44
N ILE A 384 -15.81 -21.93 -10.64
CA ILE A 384 -15.32 -20.60 -11.05
C ILE A 384 -14.19 -20.73 -12.08
N SER A 385 -14.35 -20.06 -13.23
CA SER A 385 -13.28 -19.82 -14.20
C SER A 385 -12.88 -18.35 -14.18
N ILE A 386 -11.59 -18.07 -13.94
CA ILE A 386 -11.04 -16.72 -13.81
C ILE A 386 -10.03 -16.49 -14.94
N GLY A 387 -10.25 -15.42 -15.71
CA GLY A 387 -9.41 -14.99 -16.83
C GLY A 387 -8.03 -14.44 -16.42
N LYS A 388 -7.25 -14.03 -17.42
CA LYS A 388 -5.88 -13.53 -17.24
C LYS A 388 -5.87 -12.12 -16.63
N ARG A 389 -4.79 -11.74 -15.92
CA ARG A 389 -4.63 -10.39 -15.33
C ARG A 389 -5.79 -9.97 -14.43
N CYS A 390 -6.28 -10.85 -13.55
CA CYS A 390 -7.32 -10.51 -12.58
C CYS A 390 -6.75 -10.25 -11.18
N ILE A 391 -7.46 -9.45 -10.38
CA ILE A 391 -7.23 -9.30 -8.93
C ILE A 391 -8.55 -9.62 -8.23
N LEU A 392 -8.57 -10.64 -7.38
CA LEU A 392 -9.71 -10.99 -6.54
C LEU A 392 -9.31 -10.86 -5.07
N ALA A 393 -10.05 -10.08 -4.30
CA ALA A 393 -9.80 -9.88 -2.88
C ALA A 393 -11.07 -10.08 -2.02
N ASP A 394 -10.93 -10.67 -0.84
CA ASP A 394 -11.96 -10.69 0.21
C ASP A 394 -13.31 -11.32 -0.19
N LEU A 395 -13.32 -12.32 -1.09
CA LEU A 395 -14.57 -12.93 -1.57
C LEU A 395 -14.99 -14.13 -0.72
N ASP A 396 -16.16 -14.07 -0.08
CA ASP A 396 -16.81 -15.19 0.61
C ASP A 396 -17.94 -15.77 -0.29
N LEU A 397 -17.59 -16.81 -1.05
CA LEU A 397 -18.47 -17.52 -1.98
C LEU A 397 -18.72 -18.95 -1.49
N ASP A 398 -19.28 -19.06 -0.29
CA ASP A 398 -19.73 -20.31 0.32
C ASP A 398 -21.21 -20.58 0.01
N SER A 399 -21.49 -21.48 -0.94
CA SER A 399 -22.88 -21.71 -1.40
C SER A 399 -23.77 -22.40 -0.35
N PHE A 400 -23.20 -23.03 0.68
CA PHE A 400 -23.97 -23.55 1.81
C PHE A 400 -24.51 -22.45 2.73
N ARG A 401 -24.06 -21.19 2.57
CA ARG A 401 -24.59 -20.02 3.29
C ARG A 401 -25.70 -19.29 2.52
N GLN A 402 -26.20 -19.86 1.43
CA GLN A 402 -27.35 -19.31 0.72
C GLN A 402 -28.60 -19.30 1.61
N ASP A 403 -29.18 -18.12 1.82
CA ASP A 403 -30.61 -18.04 2.15
C ASP A 403 -31.42 -18.57 0.96
N LYS A 404 -32.51 -19.30 1.24
CA LYS A 404 -33.25 -20.17 0.30
C LYS A 404 -33.92 -19.47 -0.89
N LYS A 405 -33.74 -18.16 -1.02
CA LYS A 405 -34.22 -17.30 -2.13
C LYS A 405 -33.13 -16.98 -3.17
N SER A 406 -31.91 -17.47 -2.96
CA SER A 406 -30.76 -17.20 -3.83
C SER A 406 -30.77 -18.16 -5.02
N GLU A 407 -31.33 -17.77 -6.16
CA GLU A 407 -31.22 -18.58 -7.39
C GLU A 407 -29.75 -18.79 -7.77
N GLY A 408 -29.38 -20.07 -7.87
CA GLY A 408 -28.01 -20.54 -7.97
C GLY A 408 -27.28 -20.08 -9.22
N VAL A 409 -25.97 -19.84 -9.06
CA VAL A 409 -25.03 -19.67 -10.17
C VAL A 409 -23.93 -20.69 -9.95
N ASP A 410 -24.20 -21.92 -10.38
CA ASP A 410 -23.30 -23.06 -10.15
C ASP A 410 -21.97 -22.93 -10.90
N ASN A 411 -21.89 -22.04 -11.89
CA ASN A 411 -20.70 -21.75 -12.68
C ASN A 411 -20.54 -20.24 -12.90
N ILE A 412 -19.48 -19.66 -12.35
CA ILE A 412 -19.09 -18.25 -12.49
C ILE A 412 -17.95 -18.14 -13.51
N VAL A 413 -18.08 -17.27 -14.50
CA VAL A 413 -16.99 -16.91 -15.41
C VAL A 413 -16.61 -15.45 -15.20
N ILE A 414 -15.40 -15.21 -14.68
CA ILE A 414 -14.80 -13.87 -14.51
C ILE A 414 -13.89 -13.61 -15.71
N PRO A 415 -14.16 -12.60 -16.55
CA PRO A 415 -13.35 -12.32 -17.72
C PRO A 415 -11.98 -11.78 -17.33
N SER A 416 -11.02 -11.89 -18.25
CA SER A 416 -9.67 -11.31 -18.10
C SER A 416 -9.72 -9.80 -17.81
N ASN A 417 -8.63 -9.26 -17.24
CA ASN A 417 -8.50 -7.84 -16.89
C ASN A 417 -9.47 -7.35 -15.80
N THR A 418 -10.01 -8.22 -14.94
CA THR A 418 -11.01 -7.85 -13.93
C THR A 418 -10.43 -7.66 -12.52
N PHE A 419 -10.73 -6.53 -11.87
CA PHE A 419 -10.59 -6.35 -10.43
C PHE A 419 -11.93 -6.67 -9.74
N ILE A 420 -11.90 -7.44 -8.65
CA ILE A 420 -13.04 -7.70 -7.77
C ILE A 420 -12.60 -7.59 -6.30
N GLN A 421 -13.35 -6.86 -5.48
CA GLN A 421 -13.24 -6.94 -4.02
C GLN A 421 -14.60 -6.84 -3.34
N THR A 422 -14.86 -7.67 -2.33
CA THR A 422 -16.01 -7.48 -1.43
C THR A 422 -15.58 -6.80 -0.12
N LEU A 423 -16.29 -5.73 0.26
CA LEU A 423 -16.03 -4.97 1.47
C LEU A 423 -17.16 -5.13 2.48
N SER A 424 -16.77 -5.29 3.75
CA SER A 424 -17.64 -5.11 4.91
C SER A 424 -17.89 -3.61 5.14
N LEU A 425 -19.16 -3.25 5.29
CA LEU A 425 -19.64 -1.92 5.67
C LEU A 425 -20.32 -1.99 7.04
N THR A 426 -20.29 -0.85 7.74
CA THR A 426 -20.93 -0.66 9.05
C THR A 426 -22.37 -1.19 9.09
N GLY A 427 -22.72 -1.92 10.16
CA GLY A 427 -24.04 -2.50 10.33
C GLY A 427 -24.29 -3.80 9.55
N ASN A 428 -23.26 -4.66 9.41
CA ASN A 428 -23.32 -5.97 8.75
C ASN A 428 -23.84 -5.90 7.30
N ARG A 429 -23.38 -4.90 6.55
CA ARG A 429 -23.68 -4.68 5.14
C ARG A 429 -22.44 -5.02 4.29
N TYR A 430 -22.65 -5.38 3.04
CA TYR A 430 -21.58 -5.75 2.11
C TYR A 430 -21.75 -5.05 0.76
N VAL A 431 -20.62 -4.75 0.11
CA VAL A 431 -20.58 -4.17 -1.23
C VAL A 431 -19.44 -4.80 -2.03
N THR A 432 -19.71 -5.20 -3.27
CA THR A 432 -18.71 -5.83 -4.14
C THR A 432 -18.36 -4.87 -5.28
N ILE A 433 -17.15 -4.33 -5.19
CA ILE A 433 -16.52 -3.46 -6.17
C ILE A 433 -16.02 -4.32 -7.33
N ILE A 434 -16.35 -3.93 -8.56
CA ILE A 434 -15.87 -4.55 -9.80
C ILE A 434 -15.52 -3.45 -10.82
N PHE A 435 -14.35 -3.54 -11.45
CA PHE A 435 -13.92 -2.68 -12.57
C PHE A 435 -12.77 -3.34 -13.35
N GLY A 436 -12.33 -2.74 -14.47
CA GLY A 436 -11.20 -3.24 -15.26
C GLY A 436 -9.85 -2.83 -14.66
N VAL A 437 -8.89 -3.75 -14.61
CA VAL A 437 -7.53 -3.55 -14.05
C VAL A 437 -6.78 -2.36 -14.64
N ASP A 438 -7.09 -1.96 -15.88
CA ASP A 438 -6.48 -0.84 -16.58
C ASP A 438 -7.34 0.45 -16.56
N ASP A 439 -8.52 0.47 -15.91
CA ASP A 439 -9.37 1.66 -15.78
C ASP A 439 -8.79 2.68 -14.78
N SER A 440 -8.75 3.95 -15.18
CA SER A 440 -8.32 5.04 -14.28
C SER A 440 -9.47 5.48 -13.38
N LEU A 441 -9.46 4.99 -12.13
CA LEU A 441 -10.48 5.32 -11.12
C LEU A 441 -10.79 6.83 -11.00
N LYS A 442 -9.77 7.69 -11.19
CA LYS A 442 -9.87 9.15 -11.04
C LYS A 442 -9.89 9.95 -12.35
N ALA A 443 -9.95 9.30 -13.53
CA ALA A 443 -10.09 10.07 -14.77
C ALA A 443 -11.46 10.77 -14.78
N THR A 444 -11.45 12.09 -15.01
CA THR A 444 -12.68 12.91 -15.12
C THR A 444 -13.01 13.30 -16.56
N SER A 445 -12.01 13.24 -17.45
CA SER A 445 -12.23 13.32 -18.90
C SER A 445 -12.53 11.92 -19.43
N ASN A 446 -13.74 11.71 -19.94
CA ASN A 446 -14.23 10.44 -20.49
C ASN A 446 -13.94 9.20 -19.61
N PRO A 447 -14.51 9.14 -18.38
CA PRO A 447 -14.28 8.01 -17.48
C PRO A 447 -14.71 6.68 -18.09
N THR A 448 -13.93 5.62 -17.85
CA THR A 448 -14.14 4.28 -18.41
C THR A 448 -14.49 3.24 -17.34
N ILE A 449 -15.14 2.16 -17.80
CA ILE A 449 -15.27 0.90 -17.08
C ILE A 449 -15.10 -0.25 -18.08
N PHE A 450 -14.22 -1.20 -17.77
CA PHE A 450 -13.68 -2.22 -18.68
C PHE A 450 -13.16 -1.63 -20.00
N GLY A 451 -12.53 -0.45 -19.94
CA GLY A 451 -12.00 0.26 -21.11
C GLY A 451 -13.06 0.87 -22.03
N GLN A 452 -14.35 0.78 -21.70
CA GLN A 452 -15.44 1.42 -22.45
C GLN A 452 -15.94 2.67 -21.72
N PRO A 453 -16.40 3.73 -22.42
CA PRO A 453 -16.97 4.92 -21.77
C PRO A 453 -18.13 4.54 -20.82
N MET A 454 -18.11 5.04 -19.58
CA MET A 454 -19.08 4.65 -18.56
C MET A 454 -20.54 4.89 -18.99
N THR A 455 -20.80 5.95 -19.76
CA THR A 455 -22.14 6.27 -20.30
C THR A 455 -22.66 5.22 -21.29
N LYS A 456 -21.78 4.49 -22.00
CA LYS A 456 -22.21 3.38 -22.88
C LYS A 456 -22.77 2.22 -22.05
N LEU A 457 -21.95 1.63 -21.19
CA LEU A 457 -22.38 0.48 -20.38
C LEU A 457 -23.53 0.88 -19.43
N LEU A 458 -23.37 1.94 -18.66
CA LEU A 458 -24.29 2.25 -17.57
C LEU A 458 -25.60 2.88 -18.06
N CYS A 459 -25.54 3.80 -19.04
CA CYS A 459 -26.75 4.51 -19.49
C CYS A 459 -27.45 3.82 -20.67
N GLN A 460 -26.70 3.33 -21.66
CA GLN A 460 -27.30 2.73 -22.88
C GLN A 460 -27.66 1.26 -22.67
N GLU A 461 -26.77 0.46 -22.08
CA GLU A 461 -27.00 -0.98 -21.89
C GLU A 461 -27.73 -1.29 -20.57
N LYS A 462 -27.39 -0.59 -19.49
CA LYS A 462 -27.88 -0.87 -18.11
C LYS A 462 -28.86 0.19 -17.54
N ARG A 463 -29.26 1.18 -18.36
CA ARG A 463 -30.38 2.13 -18.13
C ARG A 463 -30.31 3.08 -16.92
N LEU A 464 -29.13 3.32 -16.36
CA LEU A 464 -28.93 4.36 -15.34
C LEU A 464 -28.89 5.76 -15.96
N THR A 465 -29.36 6.77 -15.23
CA THR A 465 -29.17 8.19 -15.56
C THR A 465 -27.91 8.75 -14.91
N GLU A 466 -27.35 9.82 -15.46
CA GLU A 466 -26.16 10.48 -14.89
C GLU A 466 -26.41 11.01 -13.46
N GLN A 467 -27.65 11.39 -13.10
CA GLN A 467 -27.99 11.78 -11.73
C GLN A 467 -28.04 10.59 -10.75
N GLN A 468 -28.25 9.37 -11.23
CA GLN A 468 -28.16 8.15 -10.41
C GLN A 468 -26.72 7.68 -10.24
N ILE A 469 -25.86 7.89 -11.25
CA ILE A 469 -24.44 7.54 -11.22
C ILE A 469 -23.65 8.57 -10.40
N TRP A 470 -23.87 9.87 -10.61
CA TRP A 470 -23.18 10.94 -9.89
C TRP A 470 -24.22 11.76 -9.11
N THR A 471 -24.38 11.42 -7.83
CA THR A 471 -25.55 11.77 -7.02
C THR A 471 -25.54 13.21 -6.49
N ASP A 472 -24.36 13.80 -6.30
CA ASP A 472 -24.15 15.16 -5.79
C ASP A 472 -23.61 16.12 -6.88
N GLU A 473 -23.48 17.41 -6.56
CA GLU A 473 -23.00 18.40 -7.53
C GLU A 473 -21.50 18.34 -7.83
N GLU A 474 -20.66 17.89 -6.91
CA GLU A 474 -19.21 17.86 -7.10
C GLU A 474 -18.82 16.67 -7.99
N SER A 475 -19.41 15.49 -7.73
CA SER A 475 -19.26 14.33 -8.63
C SER A 475 -19.81 14.60 -10.02
N ARG A 476 -20.89 15.38 -10.20
CA ARG A 476 -21.34 15.83 -11.54
C ARG A 476 -20.42 16.86 -12.20
N LYS A 477 -19.65 17.65 -11.44
CA LYS A 477 -18.63 18.57 -11.96
C LYS A 477 -17.29 17.89 -12.24
N SER A 478 -17.07 16.69 -11.72
CA SER A 478 -15.90 15.84 -12.00
C SER A 478 -16.27 14.34 -12.01
N PRO A 479 -17.05 13.91 -13.02
CA PRO A 479 -17.57 12.55 -13.11
C PRO A 479 -16.43 11.55 -13.28
N SER A 480 -16.32 10.61 -12.36
CA SER A 480 -15.26 9.59 -12.35
C SER A 480 -15.78 8.26 -11.83
N LEU A 481 -15.07 7.16 -12.12
CA LEU A 481 -15.37 5.84 -11.57
C LEU A 481 -15.23 5.80 -10.03
N TRP A 482 -14.38 6.67 -9.46
CA TRP A 482 -14.23 6.85 -8.02
C TRP A 482 -15.52 7.38 -7.34
N THR A 483 -16.21 8.30 -8.02
CA THR A 483 -17.43 8.97 -7.51
C THR A 483 -18.73 8.34 -8.00
N ALA A 484 -18.67 7.43 -8.98
CA ALA A 484 -19.82 6.76 -9.56
C ALA A 484 -20.49 5.76 -8.60
N ALA A 485 -21.74 6.03 -8.23
CA ALA A 485 -22.59 5.19 -7.39
C ALA A 485 -23.19 4.03 -8.20
N ILE A 486 -22.42 2.95 -8.38
CA ILE A 486 -22.79 1.79 -9.22
C ILE A 486 -22.78 0.44 -8.49
N TYR A 487 -22.28 0.39 -7.26
CA TYR A 487 -22.13 -0.86 -6.50
C TYR A 487 -23.30 -1.04 -5.51
N PRO A 488 -24.16 -2.07 -5.65
CA PRO A 488 -25.27 -2.28 -4.73
C PRO A 488 -24.78 -2.71 -3.35
N VAL A 489 -25.40 -2.17 -2.30
CA VAL A 489 -25.24 -2.69 -0.94
C VAL A 489 -26.23 -3.83 -0.69
N CYS A 490 -25.72 -4.93 -0.14
CA CYS A 490 -26.42 -6.18 0.15
C CYS A 490 -26.18 -6.62 1.61
N SER A 491 -26.94 -7.60 2.09
CA SER A 491 -26.86 -8.08 3.48
C SER A 491 -25.91 -9.28 3.67
N TYR A 492 -25.43 -9.88 2.57
CA TYR A 492 -24.53 -11.04 2.59
C TYR A 492 -23.42 -10.91 1.52
N PRO A 493 -22.19 -11.42 1.76
CA PRO A 493 -21.09 -11.34 0.79
C PRO A 493 -21.39 -12.01 -0.55
N LEU A 494 -21.92 -13.23 -0.54
CA LEU A 494 -22.31 -13.94 -1.77
C LEU A 494 -23.41 -13.21 -2.55
N GLN A 495 -24.40 -12.63 -1.85
CA GLN A 495 -25.44 -11.81 -2.47
C GLN A 495 -24.85 -10.54 -3.10
N SER A 496 -23.93 -9.88 -2.39
CA SER A 496 -23.19 -8.71 -2.87
C SER A 496 -22.43 -9.04 -4.17
N PHE A 497 -21.63 -10.11 -4.15
CA PHE A 497 -20.89 -10.58 -5.32
C PHE A 497 -21.81 -10.91 -6.49
N LEU A 498 -22.82 -11.75 -6.30
CA LEU A 498 -23.70 -12.19 -7.37
C LEU A 498 -24.50 -11.02 -7.98
N THR A 499 -24.85 -10.01 -7.19
CA THR A 499 -25.56 -8.83 -7.69
C THR A 499 -24.64 -7.97 -8.56
N SER A 500 -23.45 -7.60 -8.06
CA SER A 500 -22.47 -6.84 -8.87
C SER A 500 -22.01 -7.62 -10.12
N TYR A 501 -21.85 -8.94 -10.01
CA TYR A 501 -21.49 -9.82 -11.14
C TYR A 501 -22.55 -9.82 -12.25
N ARG A 502 -23.83 -9.99 -11.89
CA ARG A 502 -24.98 -9.92 -12.83
C ARG A 502 -25.11 -8.54 -13.49
N LEU A 503 -24.81 -7.47 -12.76
CA LEU A 503 -24.88 -6.10 -13.27
C LEU A 503 -23.75 -5.74 -14.24
N LEU A 504 -22.50 -6.03 -13.86
CA LEU A 504 -21.30 -5.47 -14.49
C LEU A 504 -20.52 -6.45 -15.38
N LEU A 505 -20.69 -7.77 -15.20
CA LEU A 505 -19.90 -8.80 -15.90
C LEU A 505 -20.74 -9.76 -16.76
N GLN A 506 -22.05 -9.89 -16.51
CA GLN A 506 -22.92 -10.71 -17.37
C GLN A 506 -23.43 -9.94 -18.60
N PRO A 507 -23.40 -10.55 -19.81
CA PRO A 507 -23.80 -9.91 -21.07
C PRO A 507 -25.32 -9.86 -21.29
N ASN A 508 -26.13 -10.54 -20.46
CA ASN A 508 -27.58 -10.49 -20.60
C ASN A 508 -28.14 -9.16 -20.08
N ASN A 509 -28.92 -8.47 -20.93
CA ASN A 509 -29.53 -7.18 -20.62
C ASN A 509 -30.86 -7.30 -19.83
N ASP A 510 -31.22 -8.50 -19.37
CA ASP A 510 -32.43 -8.73 -18.58
C ASP A 510 -32.34 -8.16 -17.15
N PHE A 511 -31.12 -7.98 -16.62
CA PHE A 511 -30.89 -7.44 -15.29
C PHE A 511 -30.74 -5.91 -15.33
N ASP A 512 -31.88 -5.24 -15.19
CA ASP A 512 -32.06 -3.79 -15.20
C ASP A 512 -31.83 -3.20 -13.79
N TYR A 513 -30.99 -2.17 -13.63
CA TYR A 513 -30.75 -1.53 -12.33
C TYR A 513 -32.03 -0.99 -11.68
N THR A 514 -33.05 -0.61 -12.45
CA THR A 514 -34.34 -0.13 -11.91
C THR A 514 -35.13 -1.21 -11.17
N LYS A 515 -34.75 -2.50 -11.29
CA LYS A 515 -35.32 -3.60 -10.49
C LYS A 515 -34.75 -3.65 -9.06
N LEU A 516 -33.66 -2.93 -8.77
CA LEU A 516 -33.03 -2.85 -7.44
C LEU A 516 -33.78 -1.92 -6.47
N ASN A 517 -35.12 -1.97 -6.45
CA ASN A 517 -36.00 -1.02 -5.73
C ASN A 517 -35.81 -0.94 -4.20
N SER A 518 -34.92 -1.73 -3.61
CA SER A 518 -34.55 -1.73 -2.19
C SER A 518 -33.08 -1.35 -1.90
N ASN A 519 -32.19 -1.32 -2.90
CA ASN A 519 -30.74 -1.31 -2.65
C ASN A 519 -30.11 0.04 -3.01
N LYS A 520 -29.62 0.77 -2.00
CA LYS A 520 -28.79 1.98 -2.20
C LYS A 520 -27.50 1.59 -2.94
N LEU A 521 -27.24 2.27 -4.07
CA LEU A 521 -25.96 2.16 -4.79
C LEU A 521 -24.89 3.02 -4.11
N TYR A 522 -23.66 2.53 -4.12
CA TYR A 522 -22.50 3.16 -3.49
C TYR A 522 -21.39 3.41 -4.52
N SER A 523 -20.64 4.50 -4.31
CA SER A 523 -19.39 4.80 -5.02
C SER A 523 -18.18 4.28 -4.24
N LEU A 524 -17.02 4.18 -4.89
CA LEU A 524 -15.75 3.83 -4.23
C LEU A 524 -15.44 4.76 -3.04
N GLU A 525 -15.77 6.05 -3.16
CA GLU A 525 -15.71 7.02 -2.06
C GLU A 525 -16.62 6.61 -0.88
N SER A 526 -17.89 6.35 -1.16
CA SER A 526 -18.90 5.97 -0.15
C SER A 526 -18.57 4.64 0.55
N CYS A 527 -18.02 3.68 -0.20
CA CYS A 527 -17.54 2.41 0.33
C CYS A 527 -16.40 2.59 1.34
N LEU A 528 -15.53 3.60 1.15
CA LEU A 528 -14.40 3.85 2.04
C LEU A 528 -14.72 4.73 3.24
N SER A 529 -15.79 5.54 3.20
CA SER A 529 -16.30 6.27 4.36
C SER A 529 -17.13 5.40 5.30
N GLU A 530 -17.85 4.40 4.79
CA GLU A 530 -18.69 3.50 5.60
C GLU A 530 -18.05 2.12 5.90
N LYS A 531 -16.76 1.92 5.56
CA LYS A 531 -16.04 0.64 5.71
C LYS A 531 -15.95 0.17 7.17
N ASP A 532 -16.17 -1.13 7.40
CA ASP A 532 -15.94 -1.78 8.68
C ASP A 532 -14.64 -2.61 8.65
N LEU A 533 -13.57 -2.01 9.17
CA LEU A 533 -12.25 -2.64 9.24
C LEU A 533 -12.19 -3.80 10.26
N GLN A 534 -13.06 -3.80 11.27
CA GLN A 534 -13.10 -4.85 12.29
C GLN A 534 -13.78 -6.10 11.73
N SER A 535 -14.94 -5.96 11.09
CA SER A 535 -15.59 -7.08 10.40
C SER A 535 -14.73 -7.64 9.28
N GLN A 536 -14.03 -6.78 8.52
CA GLN A 536 -13.11 -7.22 7.47
C GLN A 536 -11.92 -8.01 8.03
N ALA A 537 -11.26 -7.52 9.08
CA ALA A 537 -10.16 -8.23 9.74
C ALA A 537 -10.64 -9.56 10.35
N THR A 538 -11.78 -9.55 11.04
CA THR A 538 -12.41 -10.75 11.63
C THR A 538 -12.71 -11.81 10.56
N HIS A 539 -13.19 -11.41 9.39
CA HIS A 539 -13.39 -12.33 8.26
C HIS A 539 -12.07 -12.96 7.79
N ARG A 540 -11.02 -12.15 7.56
CA ARG A 540 -9.69 -12.64 7.15
C ARG A 540 -9.06 -13.58 8.19
N ILE A 541 -9.22 -13.29 9.48
CA ILE A 541 -8.78 -14.15 10.59
C ILE A 541 -9.55 -15.47 10.61
N ASN A 542 -10.88 -15.44 10.45
CA ASN A 542 -11.70 -16.66 10.41
C ASN A 542 -11.40 -17.56 9.19
N LEU A 543 -11.13 -16.97 8.03
CA LEU A 543 -10.66 -17.71 6.85
C LEU A 543 -9.28 -18.33 7.10
N THR A 544 -8.34 -17.55 7.64
CA THR A 544 -6.99 -18.02 8.04
C THR A 544 -7.08 -19.18 9.03
N ASN A 545 -7.89 -19.07 10.08
CA ASN A 545 -8.15 -20.11 11.08
C ASN A 545 -8.92 -21.34 10.54
N SER A 546 -9.56 -21.22 9.36
CA SER A 546 -10.18 -22.36 8.68
C SER A 546 -9.17 -23.11 7.81
N ILE A 547 -8.30 -22.37 7.12
CA ILE A 547 -7.17 -22.93 6.38
C ILE A 547 -6.18 -23.63 7.34
N ALA A 548 -5.95 -23.05 8.52
CA ALA A 548 -5.11 -23.60 9.59
C ALA A 548 -5.55 -24.97 10.15
N LYS A 549 -6.75 -25.45 9.77
CA LYS A 549 -7.28 -26.77 10.15
C LYS A 549 -7.16 -27.81 9.03
N LEU A 550 -6.57 -27.40 7.90
CA LEU A 550 -6.48 -28.14 6.64
C LEU A 550 -5.04 -28.22 6.08
N ILE A 551 -4.06 -27.74 6.86
CA ILE A 551 -2.62 -27.73 6.58
C ILE A 551 -1.90 -28.17 7.86
#